data_AF-A0A6N2E044-F1
#
_entry.id   AF-A0A6N2E044-F1
#
_cell.length_a   1.000
_cell.length_b   1.000
_cell.length_c   1.000
_cell.angle_alpha   90.00
_cell.angle_beta   90.00
_cell.angle_gamma   90.00
#
_symmetry.space_group_name_H-M   'P 1'
#
loop_
_entity.id
_entity.type
_entity.pdbx_description
1 polymer ?
#
loop_
_entity_poly.entity_id
_entity_poly.type
_entity_poly.pdbx_seq_one_letter_code
_entity_poly.pdbx_strand_id
1 'polypeptide(L)'
;MKSGQCRARHALAGAVAGLALLAGTLAAPSVHAETCVEAEEHRALNTRALQSQLMVAALSCRNQPQYNAFVERYRGELQREGQALQRMFQRRHGGAGESRLNALVTRLANESSQLSLGARAGFCRQASLIFAEALDGEVTSLAALVAEADHLSDLHGFRKCGDDSRVAGFGGEARKGTLSEQQLNPSQ
;
A
#
# COMPACT_ATOMS: atom_id res chain seq x y z
N MET A 1 -58.77 -14.15 13.65
CA MET A 1 -59.48 -15.44 13.78
C MET A 1 -59.75 -16.02 12.40
N LYS A 2 -58.95 -16.99 11.94
CA LYS A 2 -59.42 -18.13 11.13
C LYS A 2 -58.30 -19.14 10.94
N SER A 3 -58.55 -20.31 11.51
CA SER A 3 -57.74 -21.52 11.46
C SER A 3 -57.87 -22.21 10.10
N GLY A 4 -56.83 -22.90 9.66
CA GLY A 4 -56.88 -23.79 8.49
C GLY A 4 -55.63 -24.65 8.42
N GLN A 5 -55.59 -25.73 9.20
CA GLN A 5 -54.60 -26.79 9.08
C GLN A 5 -55.02 -27.76 7.97
N CYS A 6 -54.06 -28.28 7.20
CA CYS A 6 -54.18 -29.56 6.52
C CYS A 6 -52.88 -30.35 6.72
N ARG A 7 -52.98 -31.56 7.28
CA ARG A 7 -51.88 -32.50 7.56
C ARG A 7 -52.03 -33.72 6.63
N ALA A 8 -50.91 -34.18 6.05
CA ALA A 8 -50.61 -35.60 5.80
C ALA A 8 -49.11 -35.70 5.45
N ARG A 9 -48.23 -36.10 6.37
CA ARG A 9 -47.80 -37.48 6.67
C ARG A 9 -47.21 -38.20 5.44
N HIS A 10 -45.91 -38.05 5.24
CA HIS A 10 -45.12 -39.01 4.46
C HIS A 10 -44.26 -39.85 5.41
N ALA A 11 -44.36 -41.17 5.23
CA ALA A 11 -43.79 -42.20 6.07
C ALA A 11 -42.27 -42.35 5.88
N LEU A 12 -41.60 -42.69 6.97
CA LEU A 12 -40.22 -43.21 7.01
C LEU A 12 -40.18 -44.63 6.44
N ALA A 13 -39.14 -44.95 5.67
CA ALA A 13 -38.20 -46.06 5.91
C ALA A 13 -37.51 -46.51 4.61
N GLY A 14 -36.18 -46.61 4.65
CA GLY A 14 -35.39 -47.18 3.56
C GLY A 14 -33.90 -46.96 3.81
N ALA A 15 -33.32 -47.78 4.70
CA ALA A 15 -31.88 -47.85 4.91
C ALA A 15 -31.22 -48.62 3.77
N VAL A 16 -30.22 -48.02 3.12
CA VAL A 16 -29.23 -48.75 2.30
C VAL A 16 -27.85 -48.16 2.63
N ALA A 17 -27.00 -49.01 3.21
CA ALA A 17 -25.59 -48.74 3.45
C ALA A 17 -24.84 -48.76 2.10
N GLY A 18 -24.05 -47.72 1.83
CA GLY A 18 -23.25 -47.56 0.61
C GLY A 18 -21.96 -46.79 0.89
N LEU A 19 -20.93 -47.56 1.24
CA LEU A 19 -19.49 -47.38 1.07
C LEU A 19 -18.94 -45.99 0.62
N ALA A 20 -18.15 -45.42 1.53
CA ALA A 20 -17.13 -44.38 1.40
C ALA A 20 -16.78 -43.86 -0.02
N LEU A 21 -17.15 -42.60 -0.27
CA LEU A 21 -16.37 -41.71 -1.13
C LEU A 21 -15.58 -40.77 -0.22
N LEU A 22 -14.27 -41.01 -0.12
CA LEU A 22 -13.29 -40.06 0.37
C LEU A 22 -13.35 -38.83 -0.54
N ALA A 23 -14.19 -37.85 -0.20
CA ALA A 23 -14.11 -36.52 -0.78
C ALA A 23 -12.80 -35.90 -0.28
N GLY A 24 -11.75 -36.09 -1.07
CA GLY A 24 -10.48 -35.42 -0.85
C GLY A 24 -10.74 -33.93 -0.81
N THR A 25 -10.63 -33.35 0.39
CA THR A 25 -10.51 -31.91 0.56
C THR A 25 -9.17 -31.53 -0.05
N LEU A 26 -9.17 -31.21 -1.33
CA LEU A 26 -8.15 -30.36 -1.93
C LEU A 26 -8.29 -29.01 -1.22
N ALA A 27 -7.63 -28.89 -0.06
CA ALA A 27 -7.23 -27.59 0.44
C ALA A 27 -6.25 -27.06 -0.61
N ALA A 28 -6.79 -26.39 -1.63
CA ALA A 28 -5.97 -25.50 -2.42
C ALA A 28 -5.26 -24.60 -1.40
N PRO A 29 -3.95 -24.39 -1.50
CA PRO A 29 -3.34 -23.31 -0.74
C PRO A 29 -4.13 -22.06 -1.15
N SER A 30 -4.92 -21.52 -0.22
CA SER A 30 -5.31 -20.13 -0.29
C SER A 30 -3.99 -19.39 -0.11
N VAL A 31 -3.26 -19.24 -1.22
CA VAL A 31 -2.36 -18.13 -1.39
C VAL A 31 -3.30 -16.94 -1.24
N HIS A 32 -3.45 -16.45 -0.01
CA HIS A 32 -3.67 -15.04 0.18
C HIS A 32 -2.51 -14.44 -0.60
N ALA A 33 -2.75 -14.10 -1.86
CA ALA A 33 -1.84 -13.30 -2.60
C ALA A 33 -1.75 -12.03 -1.76
N GLU A 34 -0.68 -11.92 -0.97
CA GLU A 34 -0.09 -10.64 -0.69
C GLU A 34 0.07 -10.02 -2.05
N THR A 35 -0.92 -9.21 -2.42
CA THR A 35 -1.18 -8.85 -3.80
C THR A 35 -0.26 -7.67 -4.07
N CYS A 36 1.01 -8.01 -4.30
CA CYS A 36 2.03 -7.12 -4.80
C CYS A 36 1.56 -6.47 -6.10
N VAL A 37 2.25 -5.41 -6.51
CA VAL A 37 1.93 -4.65 -7.71
C VAL A 37 3.02 -4.82 -8.75
N GLU A 38 2.64 -4.83 -10.02
CA GLU A 38 3.59 -4.87 -11.12
C GLU A 38 4.46 -3.61 -11.15
N ALA A 39 5.61 -3.66 -11.82
CA ALA A 39 6.56 -2.54 -11.82
C ALA A 39 5.95 -1.22 -12.35
N GLU A 40 5.08 -1.28 -13.37
CA GLU A 40 4.35 -0.10 -13.88
C GLU A 40 3.42 0.49 -12.80
N GLU A 41 2.71 -0.38 -12.08
CA GLU A 41 1.73 0.02 -11.07
C GLU A 41 2.41 0.60 -9.83
N HIS A 42 3.53 0.01 -9.44
CA HIS A 42 4.39 0.54 -8.39
C HIS A 42 4.88 1.95 -8.74
N ARG A 43 5.33 2.16 -9.98
CA ARG A 43 5.74 3.48 -10.45
C ARG A 43 4.59 4.48 -10.45
N ALA A 44 3.39 4.06 -10.83
CA ALA A 44 2.19 4.91 -10.80
C ALA A 44 1.80 5.30 -9.36
N LEU A 45 1.94 4.36 -8.41
CA LEU A 45 1.73 4.60 -6.99
C LEU A 45 2.77 5.57 -6.41
N ASN A 46 4.07 5.34 -6.66
CA ASN A 46 5.15 6.25 -6.26
C ASN A 46 4.92 7.66 -6.84
N THR A 47 4.56 7.75 -8.12
CA THR A 47 4.23 9.02 -8.78
C THR A 47 3.11 9.75 -8.06
N ARG A 48 2.04 9.04 -7.68
CA ARG A 48 0.92 9.68 -6.97
C ARG A 48 1.30 10.09 -5.54
N ALA A 49 2.11 9.29 -4.84
CA ALA A 49 2.63 9.63 -3.52
C ALA A 49 3.49 10.90 -3.58
N LEU A 50 4.42 10.97 -4.54
CA LEU A 50 5.27 12.14 -4.76
C LEU A 50 4.45 13.39 -5.07
N GLN A 51 3.47 13.28 -5.99
CA GLN A 51 2.63 14.42 -6.35
C GLN A 51 1.84 14.94 -5.14
N SER A 52 1.27 14.06 -4.32
CA SER A 52 0.58 14.45 -3.08
C SER A 52 1.53 15.17 -2.12
N GLN A 53 2.74 14.64 -1.91
CA GLN A 53 3.76 15.24 -1.05
C GLN A 53 4.15 16.64 -1.52
N LEU A 54 4.45 16.79 -2.82
CA LEU A 54 4.86 18.06 -3.42
C LEU A 54 3.72 19.08 -3.47
N MET A 55 2.47 18.64 -3.63
CA MET A 55 1.30 19.52 -3.54
C MET A 55 1.12 20.06 -2.11
N VAL A 56 1.26 19.22 -1.08
CA VAL A 56 1.24 19.70 0.31
C VAL A 56 2.41 20.63 0.59
N ALA A 57 3.59 20.38 0.02
CA ALA A 57 4.74 21.27 0.13
C ALA A 57 4.50 22.62 -0.56
N ALA A 58 3.81 22.64 -1.70
CA ALA A 58 3.40 23.89 -2.33
C ALA A 58 2.63 24.77 -1.35
N LEU A 59 1.62 24.21 -0.69
CA LEU A 59 0.76 24.93 0.27
C LEU A 59 1.49 25.26 1.57
N SER A 60 2.16 24.28 2.16
CA SER A 60 2.76 24.38 3.48
C SER A 60 4.04 25.20 3.44
N CYS A 61 4.86 25.07 2.41
CA CYS A 61 6.22 25.64 2.35
C CYS A 61 6.33 26.85 1.42
N ARG A 62 5.22 27.29 0.80
CA ARG A 62 5.18 28.35 -0.23
C ARG A 62 5.95 28.00 -1.52
N ASN A 63 5.97 26.71 -1.87
CA ASN A 63 6.63 26.19 -3.08
C ASN A 63 5.68 26.11 -4.30
N GLN A 64 4.63 26.94 -4.36
CA GLN A 64 3.68 26.92 -5.48
C GLN A 64 4.35 27.09 -6.86
N PRO A 65 5.31 28.02 -7.06
CA PRO A 65 5.97 28.15 -8.36
C PRO A 65 6.70 26.88 -8.80
N GLN A 66 7.41 26.22 -7.87
CA GLN A 66 8.15 25.00 -8.13
C GLN A 66 7.23 23.83 -8.44
N TYR A 67 6.11 23.71 -7.71
CA TYR A 67 5.10 22.70 -8.00
C TYR A 67 4.49 22.88 -9.39
N ASN A 68 4.17 24.11 -9.79
CA ASN A 68 3.65 24.40 -11.13
C ASN A 68 4.68 24.07 -12.22
N ALA A 69 5.95 24.43 -12.02
CA ALA A 69 7.02 24.09 -12.95
C ALA A 69 7.22 22.56 -13.06
N PHE A 70 7.17 21.85 -11.94
CA PHE A 70 7.22 20.39 -11.89
C PHE A 70 6.06 19.76 -12.67
N VAL A 71 4.82 20.20 -12.43
CA VAL A 71 3.63 19.69 -13.13
C VAL A 71 3.71 19.99 -14.62
N GLU A 72 4.20 21.16 -15.02
CA GLU A 72 4.32 21.52 -16.43
C GLU A 72 5.36 20.64 -17.14
N ARG A 73 6.55 20.49 -16.55
CA ARG A 73 7.64 19.68 -17.08
C ARG A 73 7.23 18.22 -17.27
N TYR A 74 6.58 17.63 -16.26
CA TYR A 74 6.23 16.21 -16.25
C TYR A 74 4.77 15.92 -16.63
N ARG A 75 4.03 16.90 -17.18
CA ARG A 75 2.58 16.79 -17.44
C ARG A 75 2.19 15.50 -18.16
N GLY A 76 2.90 15.18 -19.24
CA GLY A 76 2.62 13.98 -20.03
C GLY A 76 2.83 12.69 -19.25
N GLU A 77 3.86 12.63 -18.40
CA GLU A 77 4.15 11.46 -17.56
C GLU A 77 3.13 11.34 -16.42
N LEU A 78 2.83 12.45 -15.74
CA LEU A 78 1.81 12.51 -14.69
C LEU A 78 0.45 12.03 -15.19
N GLN A 79 0.06 12.39 -16.41
CA GLN A 79 -1.18 11.91 -17.03
C GLN A 79 -1.13 10.41 -17.30
N ARG A 80 -0.03 9.89 -17.88
CA ARG A 80 0.12 8.45 -18.16
C ARG A 80 0.08 7.61 -16.88
N GLU A 81 0.82 8.02 -15.85
CA GLU A 81 0.86 7.34 -14.56
C GLU A 81 -0.50 7.44 -13.83
N GLY A 82 -1.19 8.58 -13.94
CA GLY A 82 -2.56 8.72 -13.43
C GLY A 82 -3.55 7.74 -14.08
N GLN A 83 -3.46 7.54 -15.40
CA GLN A 83 -4.27 6.55 -16.10
C GLN A 83 -3.88 5.11 -15.72
N ALA A 84 -2.59 4.81 -15.57
CA ALA A 84 -2.13 3.51 -15.12
C ALA A 84 -2.69 3.17 -13.72
N LEU A 85 -2.66 4.15 -12.80
CA LEU A 85 -3.21 4.00 -11.47
C LEU A 85 -4.73 3.77 -11.49
N GLN A 86 -5.47 4.50 -12.34
CA GLN A 86 -6.90 4.27 -12.53
C GLN A 86 -7.19 2.85 -13.04
N ARG A 87 -6.44 2.37 -14.05
CA ARG A 87 -6.58 1.01 -14.59
C ARG A 87 -6.29 -0.05 -13.53
N MET A 88 -5.23 0.13 -12.73
CA MET A 88 -4.89 -0.76 -11.61
C MET A 88 -6.07 -0.88 -10.64
N PHE A 89 -6.60 0.25 -10.17
CA PHE A 89 -7.68 0.26 -9.19
C PHE A 89 -8.99 -0.31 -9.75
N GLN A 90 -9.31 -0.02 -11.02
CA GLN A 90 -10.44 -0.65 -11.73
C GLN A 90 -10.27 -2.17 -11.80
N ARG A 91 -9.10 -2.66 -12.20
CA ARG A 91 -8.83 -4.09 -12.31
C ARG A 91 -8.92 -4.80 -10.96
N ARG A 92 -8.40 -4.18 -9.89
CA ARG A 92 -8.34 -4.79 -8.55
C ARG A 92 -9.64 -4.71 -7.76
N HIS A 93 -10.45 -3.69 -7.98
CA HIS A 93 -11.64 -3.41 -7.15
C HIS A 93 -12.95 -3.34 -7.94
N GLY A 94 -12.93 -3.51 -9.26
CA GLY A 94 -14.12 -3.47 -10.12
C GLY A 94 -14.89 -2.17 -9.93
N GLY A 95 -16.20 -2.26 -9.72
CA GLY A 95 -17.07 -1.10 -9.50
C GLY A 95 -16.70 -0.21 -8.29
N ALA A 96 -15.84 -0.68 -7.37
CA ALA A 96 -15.31 0.13 -6.28
C ALA A 96 -13.96 0.80 -6.61
N GLY A 97 -13.42 0.65 -7.83
CA GLY A 97 -12.11 1.16 -8.22
C GLY A 97 -11.93 2.65 -7.97
N GLU A 98 -12.89 3.47 -8.39
CA GLU A 98 -12.84 4.92 -8.21
C GLU A 98 -12.85 5.33 -6.73
N SER A 99 -13.77 4.77 -5.93
CA SER A 99 -13.85 5.12 -4.51
C SER A 99 -12.61 4.68 -3.73
N ARG A 100 -12.02 3.52 -4.07
CA ARG A 100 -10.77 3.03 -3.49
C ARG A 100 -9.58 3.90 -3.90
N LEU A 101 -9.54 4.37 -5.15
CA LEU A 101 -8.52 5.31 -5.62
C LEU A 101 -8.63 6.64 -4.88
N ASN A 102 -9.82 7.21 -4.78
CA ASN A 102 -10.06 8.46 -4.04
C ASN A 102 -9.62 8.32 -2.57
N ALA A 103 -9.92 7.18 -1.93
CA ALA A 103 -9.47 6.91 -0.57
C ALA A 103 -7.94 6.85 -0.44
N LEU A 104 -7.24 6.22 -1.39
CA LEU A 104 -5.77 6.23 -1.45
C LEU A 104 -5.25 7.68 -1.56
N VAL A 105 -5.78 8.45 -2.50
CA VAL A 105 -5.36 9.84 -2.74
C VAL A 105 -5.55 10.71 -1.49
N THR A 106 -6.72 10.62 -0.84
CA THR A 106 -7.00 11.36 0.39
C THR A 106 -6.04 10.96 1.51
N ARG A 107 -5.75 9.67 1.66
CA ARG A 107 -4.78 9.18 2.65
C ARG A 107 -3.38 9.77 2.41
N LEU A 108 -2.88 9.72 1.16
CA LEU A 108 -1.56 10.27 0.81
C LEU A 108 -1.45 11.77 1.10
N ALA A 109 -2.51 12.54 0.82
CA ALA A 109 -2.56 13.96 1.14
C ALA A 109 -2.55 14.21 2.66
N ASN A 110 -3.28 13.41 3.43
CA ASN A 110 -3.32 13.50 4.89
C ASN A 110 -1.99 13.11 5.53
N GLU A 111 -1.35 12.04 5.07
CA GLU A 111 -0.02 11.63 5.53
C GLU A 111 1.02 12.73 5.25
N SER A 112 1.02 13.27 4.04
CA SER A 112 1.89 14.40 3.67
C SER A 112 1.65 15.63 4.55
N SER A 113 0.39 15.90 4.92
CA SER A 113 0.03 17.00 5.82
C SER A 113 0.49 16.74 7.25
N GLN A 114 0.38 15.51 7.74
CA GLN A 114 0.90 15.14 9.05
C GLN A 114 2.42 15.30 9.12
N LEU A 115 3.14 14.88 8.07
CA LEU A 115 4.58 15.09 7.96
C LEU A 115 4.95 16.58 7.95
N SER A 116 4.19 17.41 7.23
CA SER A 116 4.43 18.85 7.15
C SER A 116 4.16 19.58 8.48
N LEU A 117 3.23 19.08 9.29
CA LEU A 117 2.92 19.61 10.62
C LEU A 117 3.92 19.13 11.68
N GLY A 118 4.26 17.83 11.68
CA GLY A 118 5.14 17.22 12.68
C GLY A 118 6.62 17.56 12.51
N ALA A 119 7.09 17.76 11.27
CA ALA A 119 8.51 17.98 10.97
C ALA A 119 8.71 19.06 9.88
N ARG A 120 8.00 20.19 10.00
CA ARG A 120 7.90 21.24 8.97
C ARG A 120 9.21 21.63 8.29
N ALA A 121 10.27 21.93 9.06
CA ALA A 121 11.54 22.36 8.50
C ALA A 121 12.21 21.26 7.66
N GLY A 122 12.18 20.00 8.14
CA GLY A 122 12.70 18.85 7.41
C GLY A 122 11.87 18.56 6.16
N PHE A 123 10.54 18.57 6.29
CA PHE A 123 9.61 18.38 5.18
C PHE A 123 9.82 19.41 4.06
N CYS A 124 9.89 20.70 4.41
CA CYS A 124 10.09 21.76 3.42
C CYS A 124 11.49 21.68 2.77
N ARG A 125 12.54 21.37 3.53
CA ARG A 125 13.88 21.18 2.97
C ARG A 125 13.89 20.01 1.98
N GLN A 126 13.31 18.87 2.35
CA GLN A 126 13.24 17.70 1.47
C GLN A 126 12.49 18.02 0.18
N ALA A 127 11.32 18.67 0.28
CA ALA A 127 10.55 19.05 -0.91
C ALA A 127 11.32 20.00 -1.83
N SER A 128 12.06 20.96 -1.26
CA SER A 128 12.89 21.87 -2.06
C SER A 128 14.06 21.16 -2.77
N LEU A 129 14.66 20.14 -2.14
CA LEU A 129 15.69 19.31 -2.79
C LEU A 129 15.11 18.51 -3.96
N ILE A 130 13.95 17.88 -3.76
CA ILE A 130 13.24 17.16 -4.82
C ILE A 130 12.89 18.10 -5.98
N PHE A 131 12.40 19.33 -5.69
CA PHE A 131 12.13 20.30 -6.76
C PHE A 131 13.39 20.75 -7.49
N ALA A 132 14.51 20.92 -6.79
CA ALA A 132 15.78 21.29 -7.41
C ALA A 132 16.24 20.20 -8.38
N GLU A 133 16.27 18.94 -7.93
CA GLU A 133 16.63 17.78 -8.74
C GLU A 133 15.68 17.57 -9.93
N ALA A 134 14.38 17.70 -9.71
CA ALA A 134 13.39 17.54 -10.78
C ALA A 134 13.45 18.66 -11.85
N LEU A 135 14.07 19.80 -11.54
CA LEU A 135 14.09 20.99 -12.40
C LEU A 135 15.50 21.39 -12.86
N ASP A 136 16.55 20.66 -12.46
CA ASP A 136 17.94 20.97 -12.84
C ASP A 136 18.26 20.66 -14.31
N GLY A 137 17.47 19.80 -14.95
CA GLY A 137 17.62 19.39 -16.35
C GLY A 137 18.25 18.01 -16.55
N GLU A 138 18.94 17.47 -15.54
CA GLU A 138 19.60 16.16 -15.56
C GLU A 138 18.58 15.02 -15.45
N VAL A 139 17.57 15.17 -14.57
CA VAL A 139 16.48 14.20 -14.46
C VAL A 139 15.48 14.41 -15.59
N THR A 140 15.67 13.64 -16.67
CA THR A 140 14.90 13.76 -17.91
C THR A 140 13.53 13.09 -17.87
N SER A 141 13.29 12.17 -16.93
CA SER A 141 12.00 11.47 -16.81
C SER A 141 11.50 11.40 -15.36
N LEU A 142 10.19 11.46 -15.19
CA LEU A 142 9.54 11.28 -13.89
C LEU A 142 9.81 9.88 -13.33
N ALA A 143 9.90 8.88 -14.22
CA ALA A 143 10.21 7.51 -13.85
C ALA A 143 11.56 7.38 -13.12
N ALA A 144 12.59 8.10 -13.58
CA ALA A 144 13.89 8.12 -12.92
C ALA A 144 13.79 8.79 -11.54
N LEU A 145 13.12 9.95 -11.46
CA LEU A 145 12.94 10.68 -10.20
C LEU A 145 12.27 9.84 -9.10
N VAL A 146 11.28 9.01 -9.46
CA VAL A 146 10.54 8.19 -8.48
C VAL A 146 11.15 6.82 -8.22
N ALA A 147 12.17 6.41 -8.99
CA ALA A 147 12.85 5.14 -8.83
C ALA A 147 13.82 5.14 -7.64
N GLU A 148 14.34 6.32 -7.28
CA GLU A 148 15.35 6.49 -6.22
C GLU A 148 14.73 6.89 -4.86
N ALA A 149 13.40 7.00 -4.80
CA ALA A 149 12.67 7.53 -3.66
C ALA A 149 11.96 6.42 -2.87
N ASP A 150 12.74 5.61 -2.14
CA ASP A 150 12.26 4.48 -1.33
C ASP A 150 11.12 4.86 -0.37
N HIS A 151 11.17 6.07 0.20
CA HIS A 151 10.16 6.56 1.14
C HIS A 151 8.75 6.68 0.52
N LEU A 152 8.63 6.75 -0.80
CA LEU A 152 7.33 6.84 -1.47
C LEU A 152 6.54 5.53 -1.34
N SER A 153 7.24 4.40 -1.28
CA SER A 153 6.62 3.09 -1.15
C SER A 153 5.96 2.89 0.21
N ASP A 154 6.56 3.45 1.26
CA ASP A 154 6.01 3.46 2.61
C ASP A 154 4.67 4.23 2.69
N LEU A 155 4.52 5.30 1.90
CA LEU A 155 3.30 6.13 1.91
C LEU A 155 2.09 5.42 1.30
N HIS A 156 2.27 4.67 0.21
CA HIS A 156 1.14 4.02 -0.45
C HIS A 156 0.88 2.59 0.06
N GLY A 157 1.86 1.93 0.68
CA GLY A 157 1.70 0.64 1.35
C GLY A 157 1.53 -0.55 0.40
N PHE A 158 2.06 -0.47 -0.83
CA PHE A 158 2.07 -1.58 -1.78
C PHE A 158 3.50 -2.01 -2.03
N ARG A 159 3.76 -3.32 -2.07
CA ARG A 159 5.08 -3.86 -2.43
C ARG A 159 5.10 -4.21 -3.92
N LYS A 160 6.24 -4.00 -4.57
CA LYS A 160 6.47 -4.46 -5.94
C LYS A 160 6.60 -6.00 -5.97
N CYS A 161 6.07 -6.62 -7.01
CA CYS A 161 6.23 -8.06 -7.20
C CYS A 161 7.69 -8.42 -7.50
N GLY A 162 8.19 -9.48 -6.85
CA GLY A 162 9.58 -9.95 -7.04
C GLY A 162 10.62 -9.30 -6.13
N ASP A 163 10.25 -8.34 -5.28
CA ASP A 163 11.13 -7.75 -4.25
C ASP A 163 11.35 -8.67 -3.03
N ASP A 164 11.25 -9.99 -3.22
CA ASP A 164 11.57 -10.99 -2.20
C ASP A 164 13.07 -10.89 -1.85
N SER A 165 13.37 -10.06 -0.86
CA SER A 165 14.41 -10.38 0.10
C SER A 165 13.97 -11.67 0.80
N ARG A 166 14.28 -12.82 0.17
CA ARG A 166 14.69 -13.98 0.95
C ARG A 166 15.69 -13.43 1.95
N VAL A 167 15.33 -13.47 3.23
CA VAL A 167 16.26 -13.33 4.34
C VAL A 167 17.34 -14.39 4.11
N ALA A 168 18.39 -14.00 3.39
CA ALA A 168 19.62 -14.72 3.33
C ALA A 168 20.25 -14.55 4.72
N GLY A 169 20.05 -15.56 5.56
CA GLY A 169 20.90 -15.86 6.70
C GLY A 169 20.91 -14.84 7.83
N PHE A 170 20.08 -15.05 8.85
CA PHE A 170 20.54 -15.09 10.23
C PHE A 170 19.63 -16.05 11.00
N GLY A 171 19.89 -17.35 10.82
CA GLY A 171 19.59 -18.34 11.86
C GLY A 171 20.52 -18.07 13.04
N GLY A 172 20.22 -17.01 13.79
CA GLY A 172 20.85 -16.67 15.06
C GLY A 172 20.18 -17.49 16.15
N GLU A 173 20.85 -18.58 16.48
CA GLU A 173 20.59 -19.45 17.62
C GLU A 173 20.07 -18.69 18.85
N ALA A 174 18.95 -19.15 19.39
CA ALA A 174 18.38 -18.65 20.64
C ALA A 174 19.39 -18.86 21.77
N ARG A 175 20.13 -17.81 22.15
CA ARG A 175 20.85 -17.78 23.43
C ARG A 175 19.85 -17.67 24.56
N LYS A 176 19.47 -18.82 25.11
CA LYS A 176 18.95 -18.95 26.47
C LYS A 176 20.12 -18.70 27.42
N GLY A 177 20.32 -17.44 27.79
CA GLY A 177 21.37 -16.99 28.70
C GLY A 177 20.77 -16.18 29.84
N THR A 178 20.38 -16.88 30.90
CA THR A 178 20.02 -16.35 32.21
C THR A 178 21.18 -15.54 32.77
N LEU A 179 21.01 -14.24 33.02
CA LEU A 179 21.89 -13.48 33.91
C LEU A 179 21.07 -12.40 34.64
N SER A 180 20.70 -12.78 35.87
CA SER A 180 20.52 -12.00 37.10
C SER A 180 20.13 -10.52 37.02
N GLU A 181 18.92 -10.23 37.50
CA GLU A 181 18.62 -9.04 38.28
C GLU A 181 19.67 -8.88 39.39
N GLN A 182 20.42 -7.79 39.36
CA GLN A 182 21.13 -7.30 40.52
C GLN A 182 20.82 -5.81 40.66
N GLN A 183 19.64 -5.57 41.22
CA GLN A 183 19.16 -4.27 41.66
C GLN A 183 19.28 -4.21 43.18
N LEU A 184 20.29 -3.52 43.70
CA LEU A 184 20.47 -3.03 45.07
C LEU A 184 21.68 -2.08 44.99
N ASN A 185 21.72 -0.80 45.37
CA ASN A 185 20.87 0.14 46.08
C ASN A 185 21.53 1.54 45.88
N PRO A 186 20.82 2.68 45.75
CA PRO A 186 21.47 3.99 45.80
C PRO A 186 21.96 4.36 47.21
N SER A 187 23.08 5.07 47.20
CA SER A 187 23.87 5.61 48.29
C SER A 187 23.07 6.22 49.45
N GLN A 188 23.46 5.87 50.68
CA GLN A 188 23.71 6.78 51.81
C GLN A 188 24.80 6.19 52.69
#